data_AF-A0AAV0ZA83-F1
#
_entry.id   AF-A0AAV0ZA83-F1
#
_cell.length_a   1.000
_cell.length_b   1.000
_cell.length_c   1.000
_cell.angle_alpha   90.00
_cell.angle_beta   90.00
_cell.angle_gamma   90.00
#
_symmetry.space_group_name_H-M   'P 1'
#
loop_
_entity.id
_entity.type
_entity.pdbx_description
1 polymer ?
#
loop_
_entity_poly.entity_id
_entity_poly.type
_entity_poly.pdbx_seq_one_letter_code
_entity_poly.pdbx_strand_id
1 'polypeptide(L)'
;MKQKEVKKFILSNMVSMIGLLETRFKAINLGNLYLNLFTGWCFTTNISWHDGGRISIGWNPTIFNVDILKCTSQLIHLKVRNINQRMEFLATFVYGFNDVIGRKDLWKNLVDISSTQPWMVLGDFNDILAKEEIIGKRVRDSNNSDFLHCVKNCQLEDIKYSRNFYTWSNKK
;
A
#
# COMPACT_ATOMS: atom_id res chain seq x y z
N MET A 1 3.02 12.77 9.55
CA MET A 1 1.60 13.14 9.74
C MET A 1 1.17 12.70 11.13
N LYS A 2 0.60 13.58 11.95
CA LYS A 2 0.16 13.26 13.32
C LYS A 2 -1.21 12.57 13.27
N GLN A 3 -1.52 11.66 14.21
CA GLN A 3 -2.77 10.86 14.21
C GLN A 3 -4.06 11.70 14.05
N LYS A 4 -4.11 12.91 14.64
CA LYS A 4 -5.25 13.84 14.51
C LYS A 4 -5.48 14.29 13.05
N GLU A 5 -4.42 14.43 12.24
CA GLU A 5 -4.52 14.82 10.83
C GLU A 5 -5.09 13.68 9.99
N VAL A 6 -4.70 12.44 10.26
CA VAL A 6 -5.26 11.23 9.61
C VAL A 6 -6.76 11.13 9.89
N LYS A 7 -7.18 11.31 11.14
CA LYS A 7 -8.59 11.28 11.52
C LYS A 7 -9.39 12.38 10.81
N LYS A 8 -8.85 13.60 10.76
CA LYS A 8 -9.47 14.72 10.03
C LYS A 8 -9.61 14.40 8.53
N PHE A 9 -8.57 13.84 7.92
CA PHE A 9 -8.58 13.45 6.51
C PHE A 9 -9.63 12.38 6.20
N ILE A 10 -9.75 11.36 7.06
CA ILE A 10 -10.76 10.30 6.91
C ILE A 10 -12.16 10.91 6.91
N LEU A 11 -12.45 11.77 7.90
CA LEU A 11 -13.75 12.41 8.04
C LEU A 11 -14.05 13.39 6.90
N SER A 12 -13.07 14.18 6.45
CA SER A 12 -13.29 15.21 5.43
C SER A 12 -13.45 14.67 4.02
N ASN A 13 -12.87 13.50 3.72
CA ASN A 13 -12.89 12.91 2.38
C ASN A 13 -13.82 11.69 2.27
N MET A 14 -14.62 11.41 3.32
CA MET A 14 -15.49 10.23 3.41
C MET A 14 -14.76 8.92 3.08
N VAL A 15 -13.52 8.82 3.55
CA VAL A 15 -12.68 7.63 3.32
C VAL A 15 -13.29 6.48 4.08
N SER A 16 -13.46 5.34 3.40
CA SER A 16 -14.04 4.12 3.97
C SER A 16 -13.04 2.97 4.08
N MET A 17 -11.86 3.14 3.50
CA MET A 17 -10.70 2.25 3.63
C MET A 17 -9.42 3.08 3.51
N ILE A 18 -8.42 2.79 4.35
CA ILE A 18 -7.14 3.51 4.37
C ILE A 18 -5.98 2.55 4.60
N GLY A 19 -4.91 2.72 3.84
CA GLY A 19 -3.62 2.10 4.08
C GLY A 19 -2.65 3.13 4.65
N LEU A 20 -2.00 2.80 5.76
CA LEU A 20 -0.96 3.59 6.40
C LEU A 20 0.37 2.84 6.27
N LEU A 21 1.38 3.51 5.75
CA LEU A 21 2.74 3.01 5.61
C LEU A 21 3.67 3.71 6.62
N GLU A 22 4.75 3.04 7.01
CA GLU A 22 5.73 3.54 8.00
C GLU A 22 5.12 3.96 9.34
N THR A 23 4.16 3.20 9.83
CA THR A 23 3.48 3.54 11.07
C THR A 23 4.39 3.43 12.31
N ARG A 24 5.57 2.79 12.18
CA ARG A 24 6.65 2.66 13.20
C ARG A 24 6.10 2.32 14.60
N PHE A 25 5.05 1.51 14.68
CA PHE A 25 4.47 1.12 15.95
C PHE A 25 5.12 -0.16 16.46
N LYS A 26 5.53 -0.15 17.73
CA LYS A 26 5.74 -1.38 18.48
C LYS A 26 4.39 -2.06 18.69
N ALA A 27 4.35 -3.39 18.70
CA ALA A 27 3.11 -4.17 18.88
C ALA A 27 2.27 -3.69 20.09
N ILE A 28 2.94 -3.30 21.17
CA ILE A 28 2.29 -2.79 22.39
C ILE A 28 1.49 -1.49 22.20
N ASN A 29 1.78 -0.71 21.15
CA ASN A 29 1.11 0.54 20.85
C ASN A 29 -0.04 0.39 19.84
N LEU A 30 -0.26 -0.82 19.29
CA LEU A 30 -1.36 -1.07 18.34
C LEU A 30 -2.74 -0.87 18.98
N GLY A 31 -2.90 -1.20 20.27
CA GLY A 31 -4.15 -0.96 21.00
C GLY A 31 -4.50 0.53 21.07
N ASN A 32 -3.51 1.38 21.35
CA ASN A 32 -3.70 2.84 21.36
C ASN A 32 -3.97 3.40 19.97
N LEU A 33 -3.36 2.81 18.92
CA LEU A 33 -3.68 3.17 17.54
C LEU A 33 -5.14 2.88 17.22
N TYR A 34 -5.62 1.69 17.58
CA TYR A 34 -7.00 1.27 17.39
C TYR A 34 -7.98 2.24 18.05
N LEU A 35 -7.78 2.51 19.34
CA LEU A 35 -8.68 3.37 20.11
C LEU A 35 -8.74 4.80 19.57
N ASN A 36 -7.64 5.32 19.02
CA ASN A 36 -7.56 6.71 18.57
C ASN A 36 -7.98 6.92 17.10
N LEU A 37 -7.47 6.09 16.19
CA LEU A 37 -7.64 6.25 14.74
C LEU A 37 -8.81 5.44 14.17
N PHE A 38 -9.03 4.22 14.67
CA PHE A 38 -9.92 3.24 14.06
C PHE A 38 -11.08 2.85 14.99
N THR A 39 -11.55 3.78 15.81
CA THR A 39 -12.73 3.56 16.66
C THR A 39 -13.93 3.14 15.79
N GLY A 40 -14.45 1.93 15.99
CA GLY A 40 -15.55 1.36 15.20
C GLY A 40 -15.16 0.82 13.82
N TRP A 41 -13.88 0.84 13.46
CA TRP A 41 -13.35 0.27 12.21
C TRP A 41 -12.70 -1.10 12.48
N CYS A 42 -12.64 -1.92 11.45
CA CYS A 42 -11.79 -3.11 11.43
C CYS A 42 -10.40 -2.73 10.91
N PHE A 43 -9.38 -3.50 11.30
CA PHE A 43 -8.02 -3.25 10.83
C PHE A 43 -7.18 -4.52 10.78
N THR A 44 -6.10 -4.46 10.01
CA THR A 44 -5.05 -5.47 9.98
C THR A 44 -3.68 -4.81 9.83
N THR A 45 -2.62 -5.53 10.20
CA THR A 45 -1.24 -5.08 10.05
C THR A 45 -0.35 -6.24 9.65
N ASN A 46 0.81 -5.95 9.06
CA ASN A 46 1.81 -6.98 8.76
C ASN A 46 2.80 -7.24 9.91
N ILE A 47 2.48 -6.87 11.16
CA ILE A 47 3.43 -6.92 12.26
C ILE A 47 3.96 -8.32 12.56
N SER A 48 3.16 -9.37 12.33
CA SER A 48 3.61 -10.76 12.49
C SER A 48 4.60 -11.21 11.41
N TRP A 49 4.76 -10.42 10.34
CA TRP A 49 5.68 -10.68 9.23
C TRP A 49 6.87 -9.70 9.19
N HIS A 50 6.84 -8.65 10.02
CA HIS A 50 7.91 -7.67 10.11
C HIS A 50 7.84 -6.91 11.43
N ASP A 51 8.92 -6.91 12.22
CA ASP A 51 8.99 -6.34 13.59
C ASP A 51 8.50 -4.88 13.70
N GLY A 52 8.73 -4.08 12.65
CA GLY A 52 8.28 -2.69 12.58
C GLY A 52 6.80 -2.46 12.21
N GLY A 53 6.02 -3.50 11.88
CA GLY A 53 4.60 -3.41 11.52
C GLY A 53 4.30 -2.32 10.48
N ARG A 54 5.04 -2.33 9.37
CA ARG A 54 5.16 -1.18 8.46
C ARG A 54 3.92 -0.89 7.62
N ILE A 55 2.99 -1.84 7.53
CA ILE A 55 1.74 -1.71 6.79
C ILE A 55 0.59 -1.90 7.77
N SER A 56 -0.31 -0.94 7.82
CA SER A 56 -1.56 -1.01 8.59
C SER A 56 -2.73 -0.60 7.70
N ILE A 57 -3.78 -1.41 7.68
CA ILE A 57 -4.96 -1.14 6.86
C ILE A 57 -6.16 -1.08 7.78
N GLY A 58 -6.95 -0.03 7.66
CA GLY A 58 -8.24 0.11 8.34
C GLY A 58 -9.38 0.22 7.33
N TRP A 59 -10.53 -0.36 7.66
CA TRP A 59 -11.74 -0.21 6.86
C TRP A 59 -12.99 -0.11 7.73
N ASN A 60 -14.01 0.56 7.21
CA ASN A 60 -15.31 0.65 7.85
C ASN A 60 -16.11 -0.65 7.60
N PRO A 61 -16.42 -1.45 8.64
CA PRO A 61 -17.12 -2.72 8.49
C PRO A 61 -18.60 -2.57 8.09
N THR A 62 -19.18 -1.37 8.15
CA THR A 62 -20.54 -1.13 7.65
C THR A 62 -20.59 -0.93 6.13
N ILE A 63 -19.43 -0.74 5.50
CA ILE A 63 -19.29 -0.47 4.06
C ILE A 63 -18.60 -1.64 3.36
N PHE A 64 -17.55 -2.20 3.96
CA PHE A 64 -16.74 -3.24 3.35
C PHE A 64 -16.66 -4.50 4.20
N ASN A 65 -16.81 -5.65 3.54
CA ASN A 65 -16.34 -6.93 4.02
C ASN A 65 -14.99 -7.24 3.37
N VAL A 66 -14.00 -7.62 4.18
CA VAL A 66 -12.60 -7.73 3.74
C VAL A 66 -12.01 -9.06 4.19
N ASP A 67 -11.54 -9.86 3.22
CA ASP A 67 -10.74 -11.06 3.48
C ASP A 67 -9.26 -10.73 3.29
N ILE A 68 -8.42 -11.13 4.25
CA ILE A 68 -6.96 -11.04 4.12
C ILE A 68 -6.49 -12.30 3.42
N LEU A 69 -6.10 -12.18 2.15
CA LEU A 69 -5.70 -13.33 1.33
C LEU A 69 -4.21 -13.67 1.48
N LYS A 70 -3.36 -12.66 1.62
CA LYS A 70 -1.92 -12.84 1.82
C LYS A 70 -1.33 -11.70 2.62
N CYS A 71 -0.39 -12.01 3.50
CA CYS A 71 0.39 -11.01 4.22
C CYS A 71 1.87 -11.40 4.20
N THR A 72 2.73 -10.41 3.99
CA THR A 72 4.19 -10.56 4.00
C THR A 72 4.84 -9.33 4.65
N SER A 73 6.16 -9.34 4.74
CA SER A 73 6.93 -8.19 5.22
C SER A 73 6.81 -6.93 4.34
N GLN A 74 6.43 -7.09 3.06
CA GLN A 74 6.38 -6.03 2.05
C GLN A 74 4.99 -5.78 1.44
N LEU A 75 4.00 -6.64 1.68
CA LEU A 75 2.62 -6.43 1.21
C LEU A 75 1.53 -7.01 2.10
N ILE A 76 0.32 -6.49 1.96
CA ILE A 76 -0.93 -7.12 2.40
C ILE A 76 -1.90 -7.14 1.22
N HIS A 77 -2.33 -8.34 0.82
CA HIS A 77 -3.27 -8.59 -0.25
C HIS A 77 -4.65 -8.92 0.32
N LEU A 78 -5.67 -8.21 -0.16
CA LEU A 78 -7.03 -8.23 0.34
C LEU A 78 -8.02 -8.51 -0.79
N LYS A 79 -9.10 -9.21 -0.43
CA LYS A 79 -10.33 -9.23 -1.21
C LYS A 79 -11.36 -8.35 -0.54
N VAL A 80 -11.82 -7.33 -1.25
CA VAL A 80 -12.70 -6.28 -0.74
C VAL A 80 -14.06 -6.39 -1.42
N ARG A 81 -15.12 -6.50 -0.62
CA ARG A 81 -16.51 -6.51 -1.09
C ARG A 81 -17.26 -5.35 -0.47
N ASN A 82 -17.94 -4.57 -1.29
CA ASN A 82 -18.90 -3.60 -0.77
C ASN A 82 -20.16 -4.35 -0.30
N ILE A 83 -20.68 -4.01 0.86
CA ILE A 83 -21.83 -4.70 1.46
C ILE A 83 -23.13 -4.35 0.72
N ASN A 84 -23.25 -3.11 0.24
CA ASN A 84 -24.49 -2.57 -0.34
C ASN A 84 -24.46 -2.53 -1.87
N GLN A 85 -23.26 -2.45 -2.44
CA GLN A 85 -23.03 -2.44 -3.88
C GLN A 85 -22.46 -3.80 -4.24
N ARG A 86 -22.97 -4.46 -5.29
CA ARG A 86 -22.46 -5.76 -5.78
C ARG A 86 -21.09 -5.62 -6.45
N MET A 87 -20.15 -4.96 -5.77
CA MET A 87 -18.81 -4.66 -6.21
C MET A 87 -17.82 -5.45 -5.36
N GLU A 88 -16.94 -6.16 -6.05
CA GLU A 88 -15.87 -6.95 -5.48
C GLU A 88 -14.59 -6.64 -6.25
N PHE A 89 -13.49 -6.42 -5.53
CA PHE A 89 -12.18 -6.16 -6.12
C PHE A 89 -11.06 -6.63 -5.19
N LEU A 90 -9.88 -6.81 -5.76
CA LEU A 90 -8.66 -7.09 -5.03
C LEU A 90 -7.93 -5.78 -4.73
N ALA A 91 -7.37 -5.67 -3.52
CA ALA A 91 -6.55 -4.54 -3.12
C ALA A 91 -5.24 -5.05 -2.53
N THR A 92 -4.11 -4.48 -2.94
CA THR A 92 -2.79 -4.82 -2.40
C THR A 92 -2.09 -3.57 -1.94
N PHE A 93 -1.77 -3.52 -0.65
CA PHE A 93 -1.00 -2.44 -0.06
C PHE A 93 0.45 -2.89 0.05
N VAL A 94 1.34 -2.14 -0.57
CA VAL A 94 2.77 -2.45 -0.71
C VAL A 94 3.60 -1.44 0.07
N TYR A 95 4.63 -1.95 0.74
CA TYR A 95 5.75 -1.17 1.24
C TYR A 95 7.05 -1.95 0.95
N GLY A 96 7.65 -1.66 -0.21
CA GLY A 96 8.86 -2.33 -0.68
C GLY A 96 10.07 -2.03 0.20
N PHE A 97 11.02 -2.96 0.27
CA PHE A 97 12.28 -2.71 0.95
C PHE A 97 13.15 -1.72 0.18
N ASN A 98 14.04 -1.05 0.91
CA ASN A 98 14.96 -0.06 0.33
C ASN A 98 16.04 -0.72 -0.54
N ASP A 99 16.41 -1.97 -0.23
CA ASP A 99 17.41 -2.71 -0.99
C ASP A 99 16.78 -3.47 -2.16
N VAL A 100 17.50 -3.48 -3.28
CA VAL A 100 17.06 -4.08 -4.55
C VAL A 100 16.85 -5.59 -4.43
N ILE A 101 17.67 -6.28 -3.62
CA ILE A 101 17.63 -7.73 -3.48
C ILE A 101 16.34 -8.15 -2.78
N GLY A 102 16.00 -7.50 -1.66
CA GLY A 102 14.79 -7.73 -0.90
C GLY A 102 13.51 -7.44 -1.69
N ARG A 103 13.53 -6.47 -2.62
CA ARG A 103 12.39 -6.21 -3.50
C ARG A 103 12.11 -7.32 -4.52
N LYS A 104 13.06 -8.20 -4.83
CA LYS A 104 12.79 -9.32 -5.74
C LYS A 104 11.68 -10.24 -5.23
N ASP A 105 11.63 -10.46 -3.92
CA ASP A 105 10.55 -11.23 -3.30
C ASP A 105 9.21 -10.50 -3.42
N LEU A 106 9.19 -9.17 -3.29
CA LEU A 106 7.98 -8.39 -3.52
C LEU A 106 7.46 -8.57 -4.95
N TRP A 107 8.33 -8.45 -5.96
CA TRP A 107 7.96 -8.61 -7.37
C TRP A 107 7.40 -10.01 -7.65
N LYS A 108 8.08 -11.05 -7.16
CA LYS A 108 7.58 -12.42 -7.27
C LYS A 108 6.21 -12.57 -6.63
N ASN A 109 6.04 -12.08 -5.40
CA ASN A 109 4.77 -12.17 -4.70
C ASN A 109 3.63 -11.44 -5.43
N LEU A 110 3.90 -10.31 -6.10
CA LEU A 110 2.91 -9.59 -6.90
C LEU A 110 2.50 -10.37 -8.15
N VAL A 111 3.46 -10.98 -8.85
CA VAL A 111 3.17 -11.85 -9.99
C VAL A 111 2.36 -13.07 -9.56
N ASP A 112 2.73 -13.69 -8.43
CA ASP A 112 2.06 -14.89 -7.90
C ASP A 112 0.58 -14.63 -7.51
N ILE A 113 0.23 -13.41 -7.08
CA ILE A 113 -1.13 -13.03 -6.70
C ILE A 113 -1.90 -12.31 -7.81
N SER A 114 -1.28 -12.13 -8.98
CA SER A 114 -1.93 -11.49 -10.11
C SER A 114 -3.17 -12.26 -10.55
N SER A 115 -4.19 -11.54 -11.01
CA SER A 115 -5.52 -12.08 -11.29
C SER A 115 -6.21 -11.28 -12.37
N THR A 116 -7.20 -11.90 -13.03
CA THR A 116 -8.08 -11.23 -13.99
C THR A 116 -9.23 -10.45 -13.32
N GLN A 117 -9.38 -10.56 -11.99
CA GLN A 117 -10.33 -9.75 -11.23
C GLN A 117 -9.88 -8.28 -11.17
N PRO A 118 -10.81 -7.31 -11.02
CA PRO A 118 -10.43 -5.91 -10.78
C PRO A 118 -9.46 -5.82 -9.61
N TRP A 119 -8.27 -5.29 -9.85
CA TRP A 119 -7.17 -5.32 -8.89
C TRP A 119 -6.49 -3.97 -8.80
N MET A 120 -6.34 -3.48 -7.58
CA MET A 120 -5.62 -2.26 -7.28
C MET A 120 -4.38 -2.56 -6.46
N VAL A 121 -3.23 -2.08 -6.90
CA VAL A 121 -1.97 -2.13 -6.15
C VAL A 121 -1.59 -0.70 -5.76
N LEU A 122 -1.43 -0.48 -4.46
CA LEU A 122 -1.24 0.84 -3.86
C LEU A 122 -0.05 0.80 -2.90
N GLY A 123 0.60 1.94 -2.74
CA GLY A 123 1.55 2.17 -1.66
C GLY A 123 2.90 2.65 -2.18
N ASP A 124 3.95 2.27 -1.46
CA ASP A 124 5.32 2.70 -1.76
C ASP A 124 6.13 1.50 -2.21
N PHE A 125 6.53 1.51 -3.47
CA PHE A 125 7.32 0.44 -4.08
C PHE A 125 8.82 0.57 -3.78
N ASN A 126 9.28 1.74 -3.28
CA ASN A 126 10.69 2.09 -3.12
C ASN A 126 11.53 1.84 -4.40
N ASP A 127 10.89 1.96 -5.55
CA ASP A 127 11.48 1.85 -6.88
C ASP A 127 10.74 2.78 -7.85
N ILE A 128 11.41 3.17 -8.93
CA ILE A 128 10.95 4.25 -9.81
C ILE A 128 10.67 3.67 -11.19
N LEU A 129 9.50 3.97 -11.76
CA LEU A 129 9.06 3.39 -13.04
C LEU A 129 9.65 4.14 -14.25
N ALA A 130 9.85 5.45 -14.13
CA ALA A 130 10.28 6.29 -15.24
C ALA A 130 11.38 7.28 -14.81
N LYS A 131 12.33 7.57 -15.71
CA LYS A 131 13.45 8.48 -15.42
C LYS A 131 13.00 9.91 -15.15
N GLU A 132 11.83 10.27 -15.66
CA GLU A 132 11.19 11.58 -15.57
C GLU A 132 10.66 11.88 -14.15
N GLU A 133 10.63 10.89 -13.25
CA GLU A 133 10.20 11.02 -11.85
C GLU A 133 11.33 11.51 -10.91
N ILE A 134 12.51 11.87 -11.44
CA ILE A 134 13.68 12.29 -10.64
C ILE A 134 14.32 13.56 -11.20
N ILE A 135 14.52 14.57 -10.34
CA ILE A 135 15.43 15.68 -10.59
C ILE A 135 16.71 15.48 -9.78
N GLY A 136 17.88 15.35 -10.44
CA GLY A 136 19.20 15.56 -9.80
C GLY A 136 20.13 14.35 -9.58
N LYS A 137 19.84 13.15 -10.10
CA LYS A 137 20.84 12.04 -10.14
C LYS A 137 20.89 11.36 -11.52
N ARG A 138 22.10 11.04 -11.99
CA ARG A 138 22.31 10.14 -13.15
C ARG A 138 21.76 8.76 -12.80
N VAL A 139 20.64 8.38 -13.41
CA VAL A 139 20.05 7.04 -13.28
C VAL A 139 20.52 6.18 -14.44
N ARG A 140 20.90 4.93 -14.15
CA ARG A 140 21.24 3.90 -15.14
C ARG A 140 20.02 3.67 -16.05
N ASP A 141 20.23 3.51 -17.35
CA ASP A 141 19.17 3.23 -18.32
C ASP A 141 18.23 2.11 -17.84
N SER A 142 17.02 2.48 -17.40
CA SER A 142 16.04 1.59 -16.75
C SER A 142 15.03 1.00 -17.72
N ASN A 143 15.42 0.72 -18.96
CA ASN A 143 14.53 0.04 -19.91
C ASN A 143 14.25 -1.44 -19.54
N ASN A 144 14.83 -1.94 -18.45
CA ASN A 144 14.74 -3.35 -18.04
C ASN A 144 14.83 -3.56 -16.51
N SER A 145 14.14 -2.74 -15.71
CA SER A 145 14.09 -2.95 -14.25
C SER A 145 13.17 -4.14 -13.88
N ASP A 146 13.51 -4.86 -12.81
CA ASP A 146 12.67 -5.95 -12.28
C ASP A 146 11.24 -5.46 -11.98
N PHE A 147 11.09 -4.19 -11.57
CA PHE A 147 9.80 -3.56 -11.33
C PHE A 147 8.99 -3.39 -12.63
N LEU A 148 9.61 -2.92 -13.72
CA LEU A 148 8.93 -2.80 -15.01
C LEU A 148 8.48 -4.17 -15.54
N HIS A 149 9.30 -5.21 -15.33
CA HIS A 149 8.92 -6.58 -15.67
C HIS A 149 7.73 -7.06 -14.84
N CYS A 150 7.72 -6.78 -13.53
CA CYS A 150 6.59 -7.07 -12.65
C CYS A 150 5.31 -6.39 -13.13
N VAL A 151 5.35 -5.08 -13.43
CA VAL A 151 4.19 -4.32 -13.91
C VAL A 151 3.64 -4.92 -15.21
N LYS A 152 4.52 -5.25 -16.16
CA LYS A 152 4.12 -5.87 -17.44
C LYS A 152 3.49 -7.26 -17.24
N ASN A 153 4.10 -8.12 -16.42
CA ASN A 153 3.58 -9.47 -16.16
C ASN A 153 2.22 -9.42 -15.46
N CYS A 154 2.04 -8.46 -14.55
CA CYS A 154 0.79 -8.27 -13.84
C CYS A 154 -0.27 -7.48 -14.65
N GLN A 155 0.06 -7.02 -15.86
CA GLN A 155 -0.80 -6.15 -16.70
C GLN A 155 -1.32 -4.92 -15.94
N LEU A 156 -0.47 -4.35 -15.08
CA LEU A 156 -0.83 -3.17 -14.29
C LEU A 156 -0.65 -1.91 -15.12
N GLU A 157 -1.60 -1.00 -15.00
CA GLU A 157 -1.54 0.34 -15.57
C GLU A 157 -1.45 1.38 -14.45
N ASP A 158 -0.66 2.42 -14.67
CA ASP A 158 -0.52 3.52 -13.72
C ASP A 158 -1.74 4.46 -13.78
N ILE A 159 -2.42 4.61 -12.65
CA ILE A 159 -3.52 5.56 -12.49
C ILE A 159 -2.91 6.92 -12.14
N LYS A 160 -2.65 7.74 -13.17
CA LYS A 160 -2.08 9.07 -12.99
C LYS A 160 -2.98 9.97 -12.14
N TYR A 161 -2.52 10.34 -10.94
CA TYR A 161 -3.21 11.33 -10.09
C TYR A 161 -2.84 12.76 -10.53
N SER A 162 -3.83 13.55 -10.90
CA SER A 162 -3.67 14.80 -11.67
C SER A 162 -3.12 16.02 -10.91
N ARG A 163 -2.68 15.90 -9.65
CA ARG A 163 -2.34 17.08 -8.83
C ARG A 163 -0.90 17.22 -8.37
N ASN A 164 -0.05 16.18 -8.36
CA ASN A 164 1.38 16.30 -8.04
C ASN A 164 2.18 15.15 -8.68
N PHE A 165 3.21 15.48 -9.47
CA PHE A 165 4.04 14.50 -10.20
C PHE A 165 5.04 13.73 -9.32
N TYR A 166 5.31 14.20 -8.10
CA TYR A 166 6.30 13.60 -7.20
C TYR A 166 5.65 13.33 -5.84
N THR A 167 5.80 12.12 -5.32
CA THR A 167 5.25 11.68 -4.02
C THR A 167 6.24 11.80 -2.87
N TRP A 168 7.52 12.09 -3.15
CA TRP A 168 8.58 12.16 -2.15
C TRP A 168 9.67 13.20 -2.49
N SER A 169 10.25 13.84 -1.47
CA SER A 169 11.42 14.71 -1.64
C SER A 169 12.41 14.54 -0.48
N ASN A 170 13.71 14.48 -0.82
CA ASN A 170 14.79 14.62 0.14
C ASN A 170 15.02 16.11 0.39
N LYS A 171 14.54 16.65 1.51
CA LYS A 171 15.01 17.95 1.99
C LYS A 171 16.43 17.78 2.53
N LYS A 172 17.41 18.43 1.90
CA LYS A 172 18.65 18.82 2.59
C LYS A 172 18.43 20.19 3.22
#